data_AF-A0A060C3S3-F1
#
_entry.id   AF-A0A060C3S3-F1
#
_cell.length_a   1.000
_cell.length_b   1.000
_cell.length_c   1.000
_cell.angle_alpha   90.00
_cell.angle_beta   90.00
_cell.angle_gamma   90.00
#
_symmetry.space_group_name_H-M   'P 1'
#
loop_
_entity.id
_entity.type
_entity.pdbx_description
1 polymer ?
#
loop_
_entity_poly.entity_id
_entity_poly.type
_entity_poly.pdbx_seq_one_letter_code
_entity_poly.pdbx_strand_id
1 'polypeptide(L)'
;VVPALNESAQTDGGSTAPTKININSASAETLDALPGIGPSLAAAIVSWREENGPFTSVDDLVNVPGIGESKLAQLRDSATI
;
A
#
# COMPACT_ATOMS: atom_id res chain seq x y z
N VAL A 1 -42.82 -18.12 3.60
CA VAL A 1 -42.06 -17.14 2.79
C VAL A 1 -40.71 -16.93 3.46
N VAL A 2 -39.63 -17.25 2.76
CA VAL A 2 -38.27 -16.85 3.15
C VAL A 2 -38.01 -15.46 2.58
N PRO A 3 -37.45 -14.51 3.33
CA PRO A 3 -36.74 -13.39 2.75
C PRO A 3 -35.24 -13.58 3.00
N ALA A 4 -34.52 -13.94 1.94
CA ALA A 4 -33.10 -13.67 1.82
C ALA A 4 -32.96 -12.36 1.04
N LEU A 5 -32.48 -11.30 1.67
CA LEU A 5 -31.87 -10.11 1.05
C LEU A 5 -30.89 -9.56 2.12
N ASN A 6 -29.63 -10.00 2.10
CA ASN A 6 -28.50 -9.23 1.56
C ASN A 6 -28.40 -7.81 2.15
N GLU A 7 -27.75 -7.70 3.31
CA GLU A 7 -27.22 -6.44 3.84
C GLU A 7 -25.69 -6.46 3.72
N SER A 8 -25.21 -6.33 2.48
CA SER A 8 -23.85 -5.88 2.19
C SER A 8 -23.83 -4.36 2.30
N ALA A 9 -23.64 -3.85 3.52
CA ALA A 9 -23.28 -2.46 3.75
C ALA A 9 -22.00 -2.44 4.58
N GLN A 10 -20.89 -2.69 3.88
CA GLN A 10 -19.55 -2.37 4.34
C GLN A 10 -19.51 -0.86 4.62
N THR A 11 -19.66 -0.54 5.89
CA THR A 11 -19.60 0.83 6.43
C THR A 11 -18.24 1.03 7.06
N ASP A 12 -17.19 1.09 6.23
CA ASP A 12 -15.91 1.58 6.72
C ASP A 12 -15.88 3.10 6.60
N GLY A 13 -16.32 3.73 7.69
CA GLY A 13 -16.33 5.15 7.90
C GLY A 13 -14.95 5.76 7.68
N GLY A 14 -14.90 6.69 6.73
CA GLY A 14 -13.77 7.59 6.54
C GLY A 14 -13.42 8.30 7.83
N SER A 15 -12.33 7.85 8.44
CA SER A 15 -11.66 8.58 9.51
C SER A 15 -10.54 9.39 8.88
N THR A 16 -10.65 10.71 9.00
CA THR A 16 -9.68 11.75 8.59
C THR A 16 -8.38 11.66 9.40
N ALA A 17 -7.67 10.54 9.30
CA ALA A 17 -6.25 10.45 9.60
C ALA A 17 -5.48 10.72 8.29
N PRO A 18 -4.24 11.23 8.32
CA PRO A 18 -3.39 11.23 7.13
C PRO A 18 -3.38 9.81 6.58
N THR A 19 -4.01 9.60 5.43
CA THR A 19 -4.34 8.28 4.88
C THR A 19 -3.06 7.61 4.44
N LYS A 20 -2.36 6.99 5.38
CA LYS A 20 -1.16 6.20 5.07
C LYS A 20 -1.56 5.14 4.05
N ILE A 21 -0.79 5.08 2.98
CA ILE A 21 -1.04 4.17 1.87
C ILE A 21 -0.62 2.77 2.30
N ASN A 22 -1.55 1.83 2.30
CA ASN A 22 -1.27 0.45 2.63
C ASN A 22 -0.46 -0.19 1.48
N ILE A 23 0.80 -0.54 1.67
CA ILE A 23 1.67 -1.07 0.60
C ILE A 23 1.26 -2.46 0.11
N ASN A 24 0.60 -3.26 0.95
CA ASN A 24 0.12 -4.58 0.59
C ASN A 24 -1.13 -4.52 -0.30
N SER A 25 -2.02 -3.56 -0.04
CA SER A 25 -3.27 -3.39 -0.77
C SER A 25 -3.24 -2.27 -1.83
N ALA A 26 -2.22 -1.41 -1.83
CA ALA A 26 -2.13 -0.28 -2.75
C ALA A 26 -1.85 -0.75 -4.18
N SER A 27 -2.47 -0.05 -5.13
CA SER A 27 -2.16 -0.19 -6.55
C SER A 27 -0.86 0.53 -6.88
N ALA A 28 -0.22 0.18 -8.01
CA ALA A 28 0.97 0.87 -8.48
C ALA A 28 0.74 2.40 -8.61
N GLU A 29 -0.43 2.82 -9.09
CA GLU A 29 -0.79 4.25 -9.19
C GLU A 29 -0.87 4.94 -7.82
N THR A 30 -1.33 4.23 -6.79
CA THR A 30 -1.39 4.76 -5.42
C THR A 30 0.00 4.84 -4.80
N LEU A 31 0.87 3.87 -5.10
CA LEU A 31 2.26 3.90 -4.65
C LEU A 31 3.05 5.01 -5.35
N ASP A 32 2.79 5.29 -6.63
CA ASP A 32 3.36 6.40 -7.39
C ASP A 32 3.00 7.78 -6.80
N ALA A 33 1.86 7.89 -6.12
CA ALA A 33 1.50 9.11 -5.39
C ALA A 33 2.39 9.38 -4.16
N LEU A 34 3.24 8.42 -3.75
CA LEU A 34 4.16 8.61 -2.62
C LEU A 34 5.37 9.45 -3.03
N PRO A 35 5.82 10.38 -2.17
CA PRO A 35 6.97 11.22 -2.45
C PRO A 35 8.24 10.37 -2.63
N GLY A 36 8.84 10.47 -3.82
CA GLY A 36 10.05 9.72 -4.16
C GLY A 36 9.82 8.33 -4.74
N ILE A 37 8.56 7.85 -4.81
CA ILE A 37 8.19 6.70 -5.63
C ILE A 37 7.75 7.20 -7.00
N GLY A 38 8.33 6.61 -8.04
CA GLY A 38 7.88 6.82 -9.41
C GLY A 38 7.28 5.53 -9.97
N PRO A 39 6.82 5.53 -11.23
CA PRO A 39 6.09 4.41 -11.82
C PRO A 39 6.93 3.12 -11.85
N SER A 40 8.25 3.24 -12.04
CA SER A 40 9.17 2.09 -12.00
C SER A 40 9.29 1.46 -10.62
N LEU A 41 9.32 2.28 -9.56
CA LEU A 41 9.40 1.78 -8.18
C LEU A 41 8.06 1.21 -7.73
N ALA A 42 6.95 1.88 -8.07
CA ALA A 42 5.62 1.37 -7.81
C ALA A 42 5.41 -0.02 -8.42
N ALA A 43 5.79 -0.20 -9.69
CA ALA A 43 5.76 -1.50 -10.35
C ALA A 43 6.68 -2.52 -9.63
N ALA A 44 7.88 -2.12 -9.24
CA ALA A 44 8.80 -3.00 -8.51
C ALA A 44 8.26 -3.45 -7.15
N ILE A 45 7.56 -2.59 -6.41
CA ILE A 45 6.90 -2.95 -5.14
C ILE A 45 5.82 -4.00 -5.40
N VAL A 46 5.00 -3.82 -6.45
CA VAL A 46 3.94 -4.77 -6.81
C VAL A 46 4.53 -6.12 -7.23
N SER A 47 5.54 -6.13 -8.12
CA SER A 47 6.20 -7.38 -8.51
C SER A 47 6.88 -8.05 -7.31
N TRP A 48 7.56 -7.28 -6.46
CA TRP A 48 8.21 -7.83 -5.28
C TRP A 48 7.22 -8.53 -4.35
N ARG A 49 6.04 -7.95 -4.10
CA ARG A 49 5.02 -8.61 -3.25
C ARG A 49 4.37 -9.83 -3.91
N GLU A 50 4.30 -9.86 -5.23
CA GLU A 50 3.79 -11.02 -5.98
C GLU A 50 4.79 -12.19 -5.94
N GLU A 51 6.09 -11.88 -5.97
CA GLU A 51 7.17 -12.87 -5.97
C GLU A 51 7.58 -13.33 -4.56
N ASN A 52 7.65 -12.42 -3.59
CA ASN A 52 8.14 -12.68 -2.24
C ASN A 52 7.01 -12.81 -1.21
N GLY A 53 5.81 -12.35 -1.54
CA GLY A 53 4.67 -12.27 -0.64
C GLY A 53 4.47 -10.86 -0.03
N PRO A 54 3.45 -10.68 0.82
CA PRO A 54 3.13 -9.38 1.41
C PRO A 54 4.27 -8.85 2.28
N PHE A 55 4.45 -7.53 2.28
CA PHE A 55 5.39 -6.84 3.16
C PHE A 55 4.94 -6.95 4.61
N THR A 56 5.88 -7.34 5.47
CA THR A 56 5.65 -7.48 6.91
C THR A 56 5.81 -6.17 7.67
N SER A 57 6.48 -5.19 7.07
CA SER A 57 6.73 -3.86 7.64
C SER A 57 7.03 -2.87 6.53
N VAL A 58 6.88 -1.56 6.82
CA VAL A 58 7.24 -0.51 5.86
C VAL A 58 8.74 -0.53 5.55
N ASP A 59 9.58 -0.98 6.49
CA ASP A 59 11.04 -1.12 6.31
C ASP A 59 11.39 -2.09 5.17
N ASP A 60 10.54 -3.09 4.95
CA ASP A 60 10.71 -4.18 3.99
C ASP A 60 10.69 -3.67 2.53
N LEU A 61 10.17 -2.46 2.30
CA LEU A 61 10.31 -1.75 1.04
C LEU A 61 11.77 -1.50 0.64
N VAL A 62 12.72 -1.49 1.57
CA VAL A 62 14.16 -1.38 1.28
C VAL A 62 14.69 -2.57 0.47
N ASN A 63 14.01 -3.72 0.53
CA ASN A 63 14.35 -4.90 -0.26
C ASN A 63 13.97 -4.74 -1.74
N VAL A 64 13.15 -3.73 -2.07
CA VAL A 64 12.74 -3.45 -3.44
C VAL A 64 13.85 -2.67 -4.15
N PRO A 65 14.34 -3.13 -5.30
CA PRO A 65 15.43 -2.48 -6.02
C PRO A 65 15.04 -1.04 -6.41
N GLY A 66 15.84 -0.08 -5.94
CA GLY A 66 15.68 1.35 -6.20
C GLY A 66 14.98 2.15 -5.09
N ILE A 67 14.49 1.47 -4.04
CA ILE A 67 14.11 2.09 -2.77
C ILE A 67 15.34 2.14 -1.87
N GLY A 68 15.90 3.33 -1.69
CA GLY A 68 16.98 3.57 -0.74
C GLY A 68 16.46 4.11 0.59
N GLU A 69 17.36 4.22 1.59
CA GLU A 69 17.04 4.73 2.94
C GLU A 69 16.36 6.10 2.91
N SER A 70 16.78 7.00 2.02
CA SER A 70 16.16 8.33 1.87
C SER A 70 14.68 8.25 1.50
N LYS A 71 14.34 7.36 0.55
CA LYS A 71 12.95 7.16 0.13
C LYS A 71 12.18 6.46 1.25
N LEU A 72 12.74 5.38 1.80
CA LEU A 72 12.14 4.62 2.89
C LEU A 72 11.68 5.51 4.04
N ALA A 73 12.52 6.47 4.47
CA ALA A 73 12.17 7.42 5.52
C ALA A 73 10.93 8.26 5.18
N GLN A 74 10.79 8.71 3.92
CA GLN A 74 9.61 9.45 3.46
C GLN A 74 8.37 8.54 3.37
N LEU A 75 8.55 7.31 2.88
CA LEU A 75 7.47 6.33 2.83
C LEU A 75 6.97 5.94 4.21
N ARG A 76 7.83 5.84 5.23
CA ARG A 76 7.40 5.53 6.61
C ARG A 76 6.39 6.51 7.19
N ASP A 77 6.44 7.76 6.74
CA ASP A 77 5.48 8.78 7.18
C ASP A 77 4.15 8.66 6.43
N SER A 78 4.20 8.26 5.15
CA SER A 78 3.05 8.23 4.22
C SER A 78 2.50 6.82 3.91
N ALA A 79 3.13 5.75 4.39
CA ALA A 79 2.81 4.36 4.06
C ALA A 79 2.62 3.50 5.33
N THR A 80 1.83 2.44 5.18
CA THR A 80 1.50 1.45 6.21
C THR A 80 1.42 0.05 5.60
N ILE A 81 1.38 -1.00 6.42
CA ILE A 81 1.15 -2.40 6.00
C ILE A 81 -0.31 -2.81 6.08
#